data_AF-A0A7S3B4K3-F1
#
_entry.id   AF-A0A7S3B4K3-F1
#
_cell.length_a   1.000
_cell.length_b   1.000
_cell.length_c   1.000
_cell.angle_alpha   90.00
_cell.angle_beta   90.00
_cell.angle_gamma   90.00
#
_symmetry.space_group_name_H-M   'P 1'
#
loop_
_entity.id
_entity.type
_entity.pdbx_description
1 polymer ?
#
loop_
_entity_poly.entity_id
_entity_poly.type
_entity_poly.pdbx_seq_one_letter_code
_entity_poly.pdbx_strand_id
1 'polypeptide(L)'
;GGGAGGLLHLSDYKLSAGTYTIVIGDGGAGGGTAFGQGQNGEDTTAFGFTAKGGGASGGWGGSGNVVCKTGGSGGGDGAYGSTQCSSNQPNPSQTGVTGYGNKGGSGTTSGGYRAGGGGGAGAAGQNGASAASNYGGAGGAGKDFSVAFGTDVGESGWVAGGGG
;
A
#
# COMPACT_ATOMS: atom_id res chain seq x y z
N GLY A 1 -0.54 -3.46 -9.02
CA GLY A 1 -0.04 -4.18 -7.84
C GLY A 1 -0.80 -3.85 -6.56
N GLY A 2 -0.53 -4.61 -5.49
CA GLY A 2 -1.06 -4.35 -4.14
C GLY A 2 -0.33 -3.20 -3.44
N GLY A 3 -1.02 -2.48 -2.58
CA GLY A 3 -0.45 -1.41 -1.75
C GLY A 3 0.28 -1.97 -0.53
N ALA A 4 1.28 -1.24 -0.06
CA ALA A 4 1.94 -1.56 1.20
C ALA A 4 0.97 -1.45 2.38
N GLY A 5 1.32 -2.09 3.50
CA GLY A 5 0.72 -1.73 4.79
C GLY A 5 0.94 -0.26 5.13
N GLY A 6 0.16 0.24 6.08
CA GLY A 6 0.38 1.52 6.71
C GLY A 6 1.66 1.44 7.55
N LEU A 7 2.43 2.52 7.55
CA LEU A 7 3.65 2.62 8.33
C LEU A 7 3.43 3.63 9.45
N LEU A 8 3.75 3.25 10.68
CA LEU A 8 3.76 4.15 11.82
C LEU A 8 5.19 4.40 12.26
N HIS A 9 5.53 5.67 12.43
CA HIS A 9 6.79 6.09 13.04
C HIS A 9 6.50 6.81 14.36
N LEU A 10 7.05 6.26 15.42
CA LEU A 10 6.95 6.78 16.77
C LEU A 10 8.31 7.36 17.15
N SER A 11 8.43 8.69 17.11
CA SER A 11 9.63 9.38 17.58
C SER A 11 9.45 9.78 19.04
N ASP A 12 10.47 9.54 19.87
CA ASP A 12 10.50 9.91 21.29
C ASP A 12 9.38 9.29 22.14
N TYR A 13 8.79 8.18 21.68
CA TYR A 13 7.76 7.47 22.42
C TYR A 13 8.38 6.68 23.58
N LYS A 14 8.01 7.03 24.80
CA LYS A 14 8.45 6.33 26.00
C LYS A 14 7.55 5.15 26.28
N LEU A 15 8.09 3.95 26.08
CA LEU A 15 7.45 2.72 26.48
C LEU A 15 7.70 2.48 27.98
N SER A 16 6.65 2.36 28.77
CA SER A 16 6.77 2.02 30.20
C SER A 16 7.23 0.57 30.37
N ALA A 17 7.81 0.24 31.52
CA ALA A 17 8.10 -1.16 31.83
C ALA A 17 6.79 -1.96 31.94
N GLY A 18 6.71 -3.09 31.21
CA GLY A 18 5.50 -3.91 31.18
C GLY A 18 5.55 -4.99 30.11
N THR A 19 4.45 -5.75 30.01
CA THR A 19 4.23 -6.72 28.93
C THR A 19 3.34 -6.10 27.87
N TYR A 20 3.70 -6.29 26.60
CA TYR A 20 2.97 -5.77 25.46
C TYR A 20 2.57 -6.90 24.53
N THR A 21 1.31 -6.92 24.13
CA THR A 21 0.85 -7.77 23.05
C THR A 21 1.18 -7.08 21.73
N ILE A 22 1.85 -7.82 20.84
CA ILE A 22 2.06 -7.44 19.45
C ILE A 22 1.31 -8.44 18.60
N VAL A 23 0.40 -7.96 17.76
CA VAL A 23 -0.32 -8.78 16.79
C VAL A 23 0.18 -8.39 15.41
N ILE A 24 0.79 -9.35 14.72
CA ILE A 24 1.23 -9.18 13.34
C ILE A 24 0.06 -9.55 12.44
N GLY A 25 -0.35 -8.60 11.61
CA GLY A 25 -1.38 -8.84 10.59
C GLY A 25 -0.81 -9.63 9.43
N ASP A 26 -1.64 -10.51 8.85
CA ASP A 26 -1.28 -11.26 7.66
C ASP A 26 -1.20 -10.39 6.41
N GLY A 27 -0.43 -10.84 5.42
CA GLY A 27 -0.41 -10.25 4.08
C GLY A 27 -1.73 -10.49 3.34
N GLY A 28 -2.08 -9.57 2.43
CA GLY A 28 -3.26 -9.70 1.59
C GLY A 28 -3.10 -10.80 0.53
N ALA A 29 -4.17 -11.55 0.26
CA ALA A 29 -4.19 -12.59 -0.77
C ALA A 29 -4.37 -11.99 -2.18
N GLY A 30 -3.74 -12.61 -3.18
CA GLY A 30 -3.97 -12.29 -4.60
C GLY A 30 -5.35 -12.74 -5.09
N GLY A 31 -5.80 -12.19 -6.22
CA GLY A 31 -7.02 -12.66 -6.89
C GLY A 31 -6.84 -14.07 -7.45
N GLY A 32 -7.74 -15.00 -7.13
CA GLY A 32 -7.66 -16.40 -7.57
C GLY A 32 -8.04 -16.62 -9.04
N THR A 33 -8.53 -15.59 -9.74
CA THR A 33 -8.89 -15.63 -11.16
C THR A 33 -8.51 -14.32 -11.82
N ALA A 34 -8.49 -14.27 -13.16
CA ALA A 34 -8.19 -13.04 -13.88
C ALA A 34 -9.14 -11.90 -13.49
N PHE A 35 -10.41 -12.19 -13.21
CA PHE A 35 -11.44 -11.22 -12.79
C PHE A 35 -11.51 -11.02 -11.28
N GLY A 36 -10.69 -11.75 -10.50
CA GLY A 36 -10.69 -11.70 -9.05
C GLY A 36 -9.90 -10.49 -8.55
N GLN A 37 -10.49 -9.75 -7.61
CA GLN A 37 -9.75 -8.78 -6.80
C GLN A 37 -8.90 -9.51 -5.77
N GLY A 38 -7.80 -8.88 -5.36
CA GLY A 38 -7.10 -9.33 -4.15
C GLY A 38 -7.92 -9.07 -2.89
N GLN A 39 -7.39 -9.53 -1.76
CA GLN A 39 -7.85 -9.17 -0.42
C GLN A 39 -6.85 -8.24 0.24
N ASN A 40 -7.36 -7.35 1.10
CA ASN A 40 -6.47 -6.50 1.89
C ASN A 40 -5.63 -7.37 2.83
N GLY A 41 -4.46 -6.84 3.20
CA GLY A 41 -3.77 -7.35 4.38
C GLY A 41 -4.52 -7.00 5.65
N GLU A 42 -4.15 -7.67 6.74
CA GLU A 42 -4.72 -7.41 8.06
C GLU A 42 -3.90 -6.38 8.83
N ASP A 43 -4.55 -5.74 9.80
CA ASP A 43 -3.93 -4.70 10.63
C ASP A 43 -2.88 -5.30 11.57
N THR A 44 -1.75 -4.61 11.72
CA THR A 44 -0.75 -4.91 12.75
C THR A 44 -0.98 -3.99 13.95
N THR A 45 -0.97 -4.54 15.16
CA THR A 45 -1.07 -3.74 16.40
C THR A 45 0.13 -3.93 17.30
N ALA A 46 0.68 -2.83 17.79
CA ALA A 46 1.77 -2.81 18.75
C ALA A 46 1.67 -1.56 19.62
N PHE A 47 1.95 -1.70 20.92
CA PHE A 47 2.02 -0.58 21.86
C PHE A 47 0.77 0.32 21.90
N GLY A 48 -0.41 -0.22 21.57
CA GLY A 48 -1.67 0.52 21.51
C GLY A 48 -1.93 1.26 20.19
N PHE A 49 -1.06 1.10 19.20
CA PHE A 49 -1.21 1.68 17.86
C PHE A 49 -1.52 0.62 16.81
N THR A 50 -2.18 1.05 15.74
CA THR A 50 -2.60 0.19 14.63
C THR A 50 -2.01 0.69 13.31
N ALA A 51 -1.15 -0.13 12.72
CA ALA A 51 -0.73 0.01 11.33
C ALA A 51 -1.72 -0.74 10.44
N LYS A 52 -2.40 -0.03 9.54
CA LYS A 52 -3.43 -0.61 8.68
C LYS A 52 -2.85 -1.61 7.69
N GLY A 53 -3.54 -2.72 7.44
CA GLY A 53 -3.13 -3.70 6.43
C GLY A 53 -3.15 -3.13 5.00
N GLY A 54 -2.33 -3.69 4.11
CA GLY A 54 -2.17 -3.15 2.75
C GLY A 54 -3.40 -3.28 1.87
N GLY A 55 -3.62 -2.31 0.98
CA GLY A 55 -4.77 -2.28 0.06
C GLY A 55 -4.60 -3.25 -1.11
N ALA A 56 -5.64 -3.99 -1.45
CA ALA A 56 -5.59 -4.99 -2.51
C ALA A 56 -5.63 -4.40 -3.93
N SER A 57 -5.00 -5.08 -4.89
CA SER A 57 -5.13 -4.72 -6.30
C SER A 57 -6.54 -5.00 -6.83
N GLY A 58 -6.94 -4.21 -7.83
CA GLY A 58 -8.03 -4.60 -8.70
C GLY A 58 -7.66 -5.83 -9.54
N GLY A 59 -8.67 -6.40 -10.18
CA GLY A 59 -8.51 -7.52 -11.13
C GLY A 59 -8.84 -7.06 -12.55
N TRP A 60 -8.77 -7.96 -13.52
CA TRP A 60 -9.13 -7.67 -14.90
C TRP A 60 -10.65 -7.59 -15.03
N GLY A 61 -11.22 -6.47 -15.48
CA GLY A 61 -12.67 -6.36 -15.66
C GLY A 61 -13.05 -5.36 -16.72
N GLY A 62 -13.80 -5.80 -17.74
CA GLY A 62 -14.51 -4.88 -18.62
C GLY A 62 -15.50 -4.05 -17.79
N SER A 63 -15.51 -2.74 -18.03
CA SER A 63 -16.43 -1.72 -17.49
C SER A 63 -17.31 -2.17 -16.31
N GLY A 64 -16.74 -2.14 -15.09
CA GLY A 64 -17.48 -2.17 -13.83
C GLY A 64 -17.12 -3.31 -12.87
N ASN A 65 -16.71 -2.93 -11.65
CA ASN A 65 -16.69 -3.77 -10.43
C ASN A 65 -15.46 -4.63 -10.10
N VAL A 66 -14.29 -4.44 -10.72
CA VAL A 66 -13.04 -5.09 -10.27
C VAL A 66 -12.01 -4.09 -9.74
N VAL A 67 -12.49 -3.20 -8.88
CA VAL A 67 -11.76 -2.03 -8.36
C VAL A 67 -10.72 -2.48 -7.33
N CYS A 68 -9.61 -1.75 -7.26
CA CYS A 68 -8.70 -1.84 -6.12
C CYS A 68 -9.41 -1.64 -4.77
N LYS A 69 -8.71 -1.97 -3.69
CA LYS A 69 -9.17 -1.74 -2.32
C LYS A 69 -8.29 -0.74 -1.60
N THR A 70 -8.91 0.03 -0.73
CA THR A 70 -8.21 0.92 0.21
C THR A 70 -7.58 0.09 1.31
N GLY A 71 -6.46 0.57 1.83
CA GLY A 71 -5.72 -0.02 2.94
C GLY A 71 -4.70 0.99 3.45
N GLY A 72 -3.78 0.56 4.32
CA GLY A 72 -2.79 1.45 4.91
C GLY A 72 -2.01 2.22 3.85
N SER A 73 -1.62 1.56 2.76
CA SER A 73 -1.49 2.19 1.45
C SER A 73 -2.50 1.57 0.48
N GLY A 74 -3.05 2.36 -0.44
CA GLY A 74 -4.09 1.89 -1.35
C GLY A 74 -3.53 0.99 -2.45
N GLY A 75 -4.32 -0.01 -2.88
CA GLY A 75 -3.96 -0.87 -3.99
C GLY A 75 -4.06 -0.18 -5.34
N GLY A 76 -3.34 -0.71 -6.33
CA GLY A 76 -3.42 -0.26 -7.72
C GLY A 76 -4.63 -0.86 -8.42
N ASP A 77 -5.31 -0.04 -9.21
CA ASP A 77 -6.54 -0.46 -9.89
C ASP A 77 -6.28 -1.45 -11.01
N GLY A 78 -7.31 -2.23 -11.32
CA GLY A 78 -7.28 -3.23 -12.37
C GLY A 78 -7.14 -2.62 -13.77
N ALA A 79 -6.87 -3.46 -14.77
CA ALA A 79 -6.92 -3.03 -16.17
C ALA A 79 -8.35 -2.57 -16.52
N TYR A 80 -8.48 -1.49 -17.32
CA TYR A 80 -9.72 -0.75 -17.58
C TYR A 80 -10.35 -0.02 -16.39
N GLY A 81 -9.69 -0.05 -15.24
CA GLY A 81 -10.06 0.78 -14.10
C GLY A 81 -9.54 2.20 -14.22
N SER A 82 -10.31 3.17 -13.73
CA SER A 82 -9.91 4.59 -13.64
C SER A 82 -9.90 5.10 -12.20
N THR A 83 -9.93 4.19 -11.23
CA THR A 83 -9.99 4.51 -9.80
C THR A 83 -8.59 4.57 -9.24
N GLN A 84 -8.35 5.48 -8.30
CA GLN A 84 -7.16 5.46 -7.46
C GLN A 84 -7.61 5.16 -6.04
N CYS A 85 -7.25 4.00 -5.51
CA CYS A 85 -7.64 3.66 -4.15
C CYS A 85 -6.76 4.40 -3.16
N SER A 86 -7.40 5.16 -2.27
CA SER A 86 -6.73 5.95 -1.25
C SER A 86 -6.08 5.10 -0.17
N SER A 87 -5.09 5.70 0.49
CA SER A 87 -4.65 5.27 1.81
C SER A 87 -5.76 5.51 2.85
N ASN A 88 -5.90 4.59 3.80
CA ASN A 88 -6.67 4.77 5.02
C ASN A 88 -5.80 4.81 6.28
N GLN A 89 -4.46 4.84 6.14
CA GLN A 89 -3.57 5.03 7.28
C GLN A 89 -3.71 6.46 7.80
N PRO A 90 -4.06 6.65 9.09
CA PRO A 90 -4.20 7.99 9.65
C PRO A 90 -2.86 8.76 9.66
N ASN A 91 -2.88 10.03 9.24
CA ASN A 91 -1.71 10.92 9.33
C ASN A 91 -2.12 12.37 9.71
N PRO A 92 -1.69 12.89 10.88
CA PRO A 92 -0.98 12.18 11.94
C PRO A 92 -1.89 11.12 12.57
N SER A 93 -1.31 10.01 13.05
CA SER A 93 -2.12 8.91 13.57
C SER A 93 -2.61 9.20 14.99
N GLN A 94 -1.74 9.77 15.84
CA GLN A 94 -1.96 10.25 17.21
C GLN A 94 -0.81 11.21 17.59
N THR A 95 -0.84 11.84 18.76
CA THR A 95 0.28 12.67 19.27
C THR A 95 1.56 11.85 19.38
N GLY A 96 2.65 12.32 18.77
CA GLY A 96 3.94 11.60 18.76
C GLY A 96 4.02 10.43 17.77
N VAL A 97 2.99 10.23 16.93
CA VAL A 97 2.96 9.16 15.94
C VAL A 97 2.63 9.70 14.56
N THR A 98 3.58 9.59 13.64
CA THR A 98 3.36 9.89 12.22
C THR A 98 2.97 8.61 11.49
N GLY A 99 1.81 8.64 10.82
CA GLY A 99 1.40 7.56 9.93
C GLY A 99 1.72 7.88 8.48
N TYR A 100 2.03 6.85 7.71
CA TYR A 100 2.37 6.97 6.30
C TYR A 100 1.63 5.93 5.49
N GLY A 101 1.21 6.38 4.31
CA GLY A 101 0.58 5.55 3.30
C GLY A 101 0.04 6.42 2.20
N ASN A 102 0.19 5.97 0.97
CA ASN A 102 -0.24 6.72 -0.20
C ASN A 102 -1.27 5.94 -1.01
N LYS A 103 -1.97 6.65 -1.89
CA LYS A 103 -2.90 6.04 -2.84
C LYS A 103 -2.17 5.16 -3.86
N GLY A 104 -2.85 4.15 -4.38
CA GLY A 104 -2.44 3.44 -5.57
C GLY A 104 -2.68 4.26 -6.85
N GLY A 105 -2.11 3.80 -7.95
CA GLY A 105 -2.35 4.32 -9.29
C GLY A 105 -3.60 3.71 -9.93
N SER A 106 -4.14 4.41 -10.92
CA SER A 106 -5.24 3.91 -11.73
C SER A 106 -4.74 2.97 -12.83
N GLY A 107 -5.62 2.11 -13.32
CA GLY A 107 -5.44 1.50 -14.63
C GLY A 107 -5.59 2.53 -15.75
N THR A 108 -5.62 2.04 -16.98
CA THR A 108 -6.00 2.83 -18.16
C THR A 108 -7.14 2.16 -18.92
N THR A 109 -8.04 2.99 -19.45
CA THR A 109 -9.09 2.58 -20.39
C THR A 109 -8.67 2.70 -21.85
N SER A 110 -7.52 3.36 -22.13
CA SER A 110 -7.07 3.67 -23.48
C SER A 110 -5.87 2.82 -23.90
N GLY A 111 -6.08 2.01 -24.94
CA GLY A 111 -5.00 1.38 -25.72
C GLY A 111 -4.16 0.33 -24.99
N GLY A 112 -4.66 -0.33 -23.95
CA GLY A 112 -4.02 -1.52 -23.37
C GLY A 112 -4.54 -1.96 -22.01
N TYR A 113 -4.41 -3.26 -21.74
CA TYR A 113 -4.84 -3.96 -20.52
C TYR A 113 -3.93 -3.67 -19.31
N ARG A 114 -3.75 -2.40 -18.92
CA ARG A 114 -2.71 -2.02 -17.93
C ARG A 114 -3.32 -1.60 -16.61
N ALA A 115 -2.88 -2.27 -15.55
CA ALA A 115 -3.22 -1.97 -14.17
C ALA A 115 -2.33 -0.84 -13.61
N GLY A 116 -2.80 -0.20 -12.54
CA GLY A 116 -1.99 0.73 -11.74
C GLY A 116 -1.11 0.02 -10.71
N GLY A 117 -0.06 0.68 -10.27
CA GLY A 117 0.78 0.22 -9.16
C GLY A 117 0.15 0.53 -7.80
N GLY A 118 0.44 -0.26 -6.78
CA GLY A 118 0.01 0.01 -5.41
C GLY A 118 0.79 1.14 -4.77
N GLY A 119 0.19 1.85 -3.81
CA GLY A 119 0.86 2.90 -3.04
C GLY A 119 1.88 2.34 -2.06
N GLY A 120 2.93 3.11 -1.79
CA GLY A 120 3.88 2.87 -0.70
C GLY A 120 3.76 3.93 0.39
N ALA A 121 4.58 3.82 1.43
CA ALA A 121 4.61 4.80 2.52
C ALA A 121 5.27 6.14 2.13
N GLY A 122 6.15 6.17 1.13
CA GLY A 122 6.84 7.39 0.70
C GLY A 122 6.26 8.05 -0.54
N ALA A 123 5.63 7.29 -1.44
CA ALA A 123 4.98 7.84 -2.62
C ALA A 123 3.77 7.04 -3.08
N ALA A 124 2.90 7.69 -3.87
CA ALA A 124 1.78 7.04 -4.54
C ALA A 124 2.26 6.06 -5.63
N GLY A 125 1.43 5.06 -5.92
CA GLY A 125 1.64 4.17 -7.06
C GLY A 125 1.41 4.91 -8.39
N GLN A 126 2.12 4.49 -9.43
CA GLN A 126 1.98 5.07 -10.76
C GLN A 126 0.75 4.50 -11.48
N ASN A 127 0.15 5.32 -12.34
CA ASN A 127 -0.91 4.85 -13.22
C ASN A 127 -0.35 3.89 -14.29
N GLY A 128 -1.17 2.98 -14.79
CA GLY A 128 -0.85 2.19 -15.97
C GLY A 128 -0.55 3.07 -17.19
N ALA A 129 0.47 2.73 -17.97
CA ALA A 129 0.93 3.59 -19.06
C ALA A 129 -0.05 3.62 -20.26
N SER A 130 0.03 4.64 -21.13
CA SER A 130 -0.74 4.69 -22.38
C SER A 130 -0.14 3.78 -23.47
N ALA A 131 -0.83 3.64 -24.61
CA ALA A 131 -0.67 2.59 -25.64
C ALA A 131 0.76 2.21 -26.08
N ALA A 132 1.73 3.10 -25.89
CA ALA A 132 3.07 2.99 -26.44
C ALA A 132 4.01 2.02 -25.68
N SER A 133 3.76 1.70 -24.40
CA SER A 133 4.75 1.01 -23.57
C SER A 133 4.33 -0.35 -22.96
N ASN A 134 3.07 -0.76 -23.03
CA ASN A 134 2.62 -2.11 -22.59
C ASN A 134 2.89 -2.52 -21.12
N TYR A 135 3.36 -1.62 -20.26
CA TYR A 135 3.65 -1.91 -18.86
C TYR A 135 2.52 -1.48 -17.90
N GLY A 136 2.34 -2.24 -16.82
CA GLY A 136 1.58 -1.78 -15.65
C GLY A 136 2.28 -0.63 -14.94
N GLY A 137 1.56 0.08 -14.07
CA GLY A 137 2.14 1.16 -13.27
C GLY A 137 3.10 0.63 -12.22
N ALA A 138 4.23 1.31 -12.02
CA ALA A 138 5.16 0.96 -10.95
C ALA A 138 4.54 1.21 -9.56
N GLY A 139 4.93 0.38 -8.59
CA GLY A 139 4.57 0.57 -7.19
C GLY A 139 5.16 1.87 -6.61
N GLY A 140 4.47 2.43 -5.62
CA GLY A 140 4.91 3.63 -4.92
C GLY A 140 6.14 3.36 -4.06
N ALA A 141 7.03 4.33 -3.97
CA ALA A 141 8.24 4.22 -3.15
C ALA A 141 7.90 3.98 -1.66
N GLY A 142 8.77 3.21 -0.98
CA GLY A 142 8.75 3.09 0.47
C GLY A 142 9.11 4.43 1.15
N LYS A 143 9.11 4.45 2.47
CA LYS A 143 9.64 5.59 3.24
C LYS A 143 11.08 5.29 3.63
N ASP A 144 11.99 6.22 3.33
CA ASP A 144 13.39 6.14 3.74
C ASP A 144 13.51 6.49 5.23
N PHE A 145 13.99 5.53 6.01
CA PHE A 145 14.34 5.69 7.41
C PHE A 145 15.83 5.42 7.69
N SER A 146 16.68 5.44 6.67
CA SER A 146 18.13 5.24 6.80
C SER A 146 18.78 6.18 7.81
N VAL A 147 18.28 7.42 7.91
CA VAL A 147 18.76 8.41 8.89
C VAL A 147 18.40 8.01 10.33
N ALA A 148 17.26 7.35 10.54
CA ALA A 148 16.77 7.02 11.88
C ALA A 148 17.23 5.63 12.35
N PHE A 149 17.27 4.64 11.45
CA PHE A 149 17.51 3.24 11.78
C PHE A 149 18.69 2.61 11.02
N GLY A 150 19.42 3.38 10.22
CA GLY A 150 20.45 2.85 9.32
C GLY A 150 19.86 2.09 8.13
N THR A 151 20.72 1.45 7.35
CA THR A 151 20.32 0.74 6.12
C THR A 151 19.93 -0.72 6.34
N ASP A 152 20.07 -1.23 7.57
CA ASP A 152 19.83 -2.64 7.92
C ASP A 152 18.33 -2.96 8.08
N VAL A 153 17.49 -1.94 8.22
CA VAL A 153 16.02 -2.09 8.30
C VAL A 153 15.40 -1.84 6.94
N GLY A 154 14.59 -2.80 6.48
CA GLY A 154 13.97 -2.75 5.16
C GLY A 154 14.97 -3.02 4.03
N GLU A 155 14.71 -2.45 2.86
CA GLU A 155 15.58 -2.55 1.69
C GLU A 155 16.50 -1.33 1.65
N SER A 156 17.73 -1.45 2.14
CA SER A 156 18.69 -0.34 2.22
C SER A 156 18.12 0.90 2.94
N GLY A 157 17.35 0.70 4.01
CA GLY A 157 16.68 1.77 4.77
C GLY A 157 15.26 2.12 4.31
N TRP A 158 14.80 1.57 3.18
CA TRP A 158 13.45 1.81 2.67
C TRP A 158 12.47 0.75 3.19
N VAL A 159 11.36 1.20 3.75
CA VAL A 159 10.29 0.33 4.26
C VAL A 159 8.94 0.63 3.62
N ALA A 160 8.07 -0.38 3.56
CA ALA A 160 6.69 -0.26 3.09
C ALA A 160 6.57 0.32 1.65
N GLY A 161 7.29 -0.25 0.69
CA GLY A 161 7.11 0.02 -0.75
C GLY A 161 5.88 -0.71 -1.31
N GLY A 162 5.19 -0.07 -2.27
CA GLY A 162 4.05 -0.66 -2.97
C GLY A 162 4.48 -1.60 -4.10
N GLY A 163 3.60 -2.53 -4.50
CA GLY A 163 3.84 -3.46 -5.61
C GLY A 163 3.42 -2.89 -6.98
N GLY A 164 4.19 -3.20 -8.02
CA GLY A 164 3.82 -2.98 -9.43
C GLY A 164 2.71 -3.93 -9.89
#